data_AF-A0A2M7GIA4-F1
#
_entry.id   AF-A0A2M7GIA4-F1
#
_cell.length_a   1.000
_cell.length_b   1.000
_cell.length_c   1.000
_cell.angle_alpha   90.00
_cell.angle_beta   90.00
_cell.angle_gamma   90.00
#
_symmetry.space_group_name_H-M   'P 1'
#
loop_
_entity.id
_entity.type
_entity.pdbx_description
1 polymer ?
#
loop_
_entity_poly.entity_id
_entity_poly.type
_entity_poly.pdbx_seq_one_letter_code
_entity_poly.pdbx_strand_id
1 'polypeptide(L)'
;MTAARRGKFRPFRALALVFGVLGLAFGLLAQFAGPAPEHGDTEVADTGIGRLLPDMEKKKKQEAEHIGAKALRLYAARMKQSLEPPNFFMGPIEIGMTYERFLAIVPTPESLKAAQAGVIGVLRTDKGVFTAHFPSARKDAAAFRLSYTQNFRHHTEREITEHLGNLWGKPTTSDCTRLSYGNGSDCRYQWWPVNGVRVSAQLRVINDRLHGRPEITLRVDAADDRTEGRRWASYRVAAARSR
;
A
#
# COMPACT_ATOMS: atom_id res chain seq x y z
N MET A 1 38.96 22.89 -32.63
CA MET A 1 38.04 21.76 -32.90
C MET A 1 38.74 20.47 -32.51
N THR A 2 38.30 19.79 -31.44
CA THR A 2 38.83 18.48 -31.02
C THR A 2 37.65 17.62 -30.60
N ALA A 3 37.36 16.57 -31.38
CA ALA A 3 36.25 15.66 -31.16
C ALA A 3 36.60 14.58 -30.13
N ALA A 4 35.74 14.38 -29.14
CA ALA A 4 35.88 13.33 -28.13
C ALA A 4 35.42 11.97 -28.71
N ARG A 5 36.32 10.96 -28.64
CA ARG A 5 36.05 9.57 -29.04
C ARG A 5 35.04 8.93 -28.07
N ARG A 6 33.85 8.58 -28.57
CA ARG A 6 32.87 7.72 -27.86
C ARG A 6 33.37 6.27 -27.82
N GLY A 7 33.64 5.77 -26.62
CA GLY A 7 33.94 4.36 -26.36
C GLY A 7 32.70 3.48 -26.59
N LYS A 8 32.86 2.44 -27.42
CA LYS A 8 31.81 1.43 -27.69
C LYS A 8 31.58 0.57 -26.44
N PHE A 9 30.42 0.74 -25.81
CA PHE A 9 29.94 -0.13 -24.74
C PHE A 9 29.64 -1.53 -25.33
N ARG A 10 30.31 -2.58 -24.82
CA ARG A 10 30.12 -3.97 -25.28
C ARG A 10 29.29 -4.75 -24.25
N PRO A 11 27.97 -4.94 -24.47
CA PRO A 11 27.05 -5.49 -23.47
C PRO A 11 27.36 -6.93 -23.05
N PHE A 12 28.06 -7.70 -23.89
CA PHE A 12 28.39 -9.09 -23.62
C PHE A 12 29.39 -9.30 -22.46
N ARG A 13 30.25 -8.32 -22.16
CA ARG A 13 31.20 -8.42 -21.04
C ARG A 13 30.54 -8.22 -19.67
N ALA A 14 29.49 -7.40 -19.60
CA ALA A 14 28.75 -7.17 -18.37
C ALA A 14 27.92 -8.42 -17.98
N LEU A 15 27.33 -9.10 -18.98
CA LEU A 15 26.54 -10.30 -18.75
C LEU A 15 27.37 -11.46 -18.17
N ALA A 16 28.59 -11.66 -18.70
CA ALA A 16 29.51 -12.70 -18.21
C ALA A 16 29.93 -12.48 -16.74
N LEU A 17 30.10 -11.22 -16.32
CA LEU A 17 30.41 -10.88 -14.93
C LEU A 17 29.25 -11.22 -13.98
N VAL A 18 28.00 -10.97 -14.39
CA VAL A 18 26.82 -11.30 -13.58
C VAL A 18 26.69 -12.81 -13.37
N PHE A 19 26.89 -13.62 -14.42
CA PHE A 19 26.86 -15.08 -14.29
C PHE A 19 28.02 -15.64 -13.45
N GLY A 20 29.21 -15.05 -13.54
CA GLY A 20 30.34 -15.44 -12.69
C GLY A 20 30.09 -15.21 -11.19
N VAL A 21 29.48 -14.06 -10.84
CA VAL A 21 29.14 -13.74 -9.43
C VAL A 21 28.04 -14.66 -8.89
N LEU A 22 27.02 -14.96 -9.70
CA LEU A 22 25.93 -15.88 -9.31
C LEU A 22 26.42 -17.33 -9.09
N GLY A 23 27.33 -17.83 -9.92
CA GLY A 23 27.91 -19.16 -9.74
C GLY A 23 28.72 -19.29 -8.45
N LEU A 24 29.46 -18.23 -8.07
CA LEU A 24 30.27 -18.20 -6.85
C LEU A 24 29.39 -18.17 -5.59
N ALA A 25 28.25 -17.46 -5.63
CA ALA A 25 27.28 -17.43 -4.53
C ALA A 25 26.61 -18.79 -4.30
N PHE A 26 26.27 -19.54 -5.36
CA PHE A 26 25.68 -20.88 -5.24
C PHE A 26 26.70 -21.92 -4.74
N GLY A 27 27.98 -21.82 -5.14
CA GLY A 27 29.04 -22.68 -4.63
C GLY A 27 29.27 -22.53 -3.12
N LEU A 28 29.16 -21.31 -2.60
CA LEU A 28 29.29 -21.03 -1.15
C LEU A 28 28.12 -21.58 -0.32
N LEU A 29 26.90 -21.62 -0.87
CA LEU A 29 25.74 -22.18 -0.17
C LEU A 29 25.77 -23.72 -0.09
N ALA A 30 26.42 -24.39 -1.05
CA ALA A 30 26.57 -25.85 -1.03
C ALA A 30 27.49 -26.34 0.11
N GLN A 31 28.40 -25.51 0.62
CA GLN A 31 29.28 -25.87 1.73
C GLN A 31 28.61 -25.84 3.11
N PHE A 32 27.40 -25.26 3.23
CA PHE A 32 26.64 -25.20 4.49
C PHE A 32 25.53 -26.25 4.60
N ALA A 33 25.33 -27.08 3.56
CA ALA A 33 24.46 -28.24 3.63
C ALA A 33 25.24 -29.46 4.16
N GLY A 34 25.55 -29.45 5.47
CA GLY A 34 26.14 -30.60 6.14
C GLY A 34 25.17 -31.80 6.13
N PRO A 35 25.66 -33.04 5.99
CA PRO A 35 24.82 -34.23 6.08
C PRO A 35 24.25 -34.38 7.49
N ALA A 36 22.98 -34.77 7.59
CA ALA A 36 22.31 -35.07 8.85
C ALA A 36 23.04 -36.22 9.59
N PRO A 37 23.17 -36.16 10.93
CA PRO A 37 23.81 -37.23 11.67
C PRO A 37 22.89 -38.46 11.72
N GLU A 38 23.38 -39.59 11.22
CA GLU A 38 22.89 -40.91 11.57
C GLU A 38 23.51 -41.33 12.93
N HIS A 39 22.65 -41.59 13.91
CA HIS A 39 22.93 -42.45 15.06
C HIS A 39 21.82 -43.51 15.03
N GLY A 40 22.09 -44.80 14.90
CA GLY A 40 23.16 -45.55 15.54
C GLY A 40 22.52 -46.37 16.65
N ASP A 41 22.14 -47.61 16.32
CA ASP A 41 21.50 -48.56 17.21
C ASP A 41 22.28 -48.73 18.51
N THR A 42 21.58 -48.65 19.65
CA THR A 42 22.07 -49.18 20.92
C THR A 42 20.91 -49.86 21.63
N GLU A 43 21.12 -51.13 21.94
CA GLU A 43 20.15 -52.08 22.46
C GLU A 43 20.05 -51.96 24.00
N VAL A 44 18.84 -52.24 24.51
CA VAL A 44 18.46 -52.64 25.88
C VAL A 44 18.38 -51.56 26.99
N ALA A 45 17.15 -51.15 27.29
CA ALA A 45 16.60 -51.22 28.65
C ALA A 45 15.06 -51.22 28.57
N ASP A 46 14.49 -52.41 28.67
CA ASP A 46 13.06 -52.68 28.72
C ASP A 46 12.47 -52.21 30.06
N THR A 47 12.09 -50.93 30.13
CA THR A 47 11.24 -50.41 31.20
C THR A 47 10.24 -49.40 30.64
N GLY A 48 8.99 -49.83 30.46
CA GLY A 48 7.82 -48.97 30.65
C GLY A 48 7.35 -48.05 29.50
N ILE A 49 7.79 -48.24 28.26
CA ILE A 49 7.42 -47.35 27.12
C ILE A 49 5.96 -47.53 26.67
N GLY A 50 5.35 -48.70 26.92
CA GLY A 50 3.98 -49.02 26.48
C GLY A 50 2.86 -48.14 27.09
N ARG A 51 3.10 -47.45 28.21
CA ARG A 51 2.15 -46.51 28.82
C ARG A 51 2.39 -45.04 28.47
N LEU A 52 3.60 -44.66 28.02
CA LEU A 52 3.94 -43.27 27.68
C LEU A 52 3.49 -42.86 26.27
N LEU A 53 3.53 -43.81 25.32
CA LEU A 53 3.11 -43.59 23.92
C LEU A 53 1.66 -43.08 23.76
N PRO A 54 0.64 -43.70 24.38
CA PRO A 54 -0.74 -43.21 24.24
C PRO A 54 -0.97 -41.85 24.91
N ASP A 55 -0.16 -41.49 25.91
CA ASP A 55 -0.25 -40.21 26.60
C ASP A 55 0.43 -39.08 25.81
N MET A 56 1.54 -39.39 25.11
CA MET A 56 2.17 -38.48 24.16
C MET A 56 1.32 -38.23 22.91
N GLU A 57 0.61 -39.23 22.39
CA GLU A 57 -0.34 -39.04 21.28
C GLU A 57 -1.54 -38.19 21.69
N LYS A 58 -2.08 -38.40 22.89
CA LYS A 58 -3.15 -37.55 23.43
C LYS A 58 -2.69 -36.10 23.63
N LYS A 59 -1.49 -35.89 24.19
CA LYS A 59 -0.89 -34.55 24.30
C LYS A 59 -0.65 -33.90 22.94
N LYS A 60 -0.10 -34.61 21.95
CA LYS A 60 0.10 -34.10 20.59
C LYS A 60 -1.21 -33.73 19.90
N LYS A 61 -2.27 -34.54 20.06
CA LYS A 61 -3.60 -34.21 19.52
C LYS A 61 -4.17 -32.95 20.16
N GLN A 62 -4.11 -32.86 21.49
CA GLN A 62 -4.59 -31.68 22.21
C GLN A 62 -3.79 -30.40 21.87
N GLU A 63 -2.46 -30.51 21.72
CA GLU A 63 -1.61 -29.40 21.29
C GLU A 63 -1.89 -29.00 19.83
N ALA A 64 -2.05 -29.96 18.91
CA ALA A 64 -2.39 -29.68 17.52
C ALA A 64 -3.77 -29.01 17.39
N GLU A 65 -4.75 -29.44 18.19
CA GLU A 65 -6.06 -28.80 18.29
C GLU A 65 -5.97 -27.40 18.90
N HIS A 66 -5.14 -27.18 19.92
CA HIS A 66 -4.90 -25.87 20.51
C HIS A 66 -4.19 -24.90 19.55
N ILE A 67 -3.19 -25.39 18.80
CA ILE A 67 -2.49 -24.61 17.77
C ILE A 67 -3.47 -24.25 16.65
N GLY A 68 -4.30 -25.19 16.21
CA GLY A 68 -5.37 -24.97 15.23
C GLY A 68 -6.40 -23.94 15.71
N ALA A 69 -6.87 -24.06 16.95
CA ALA A 69 -7.82 -23.12 17.55
C ALA A 69 -7.24 -21.72 17.74
N LYS A 70 -5.95 -21.60 18.12
CA LYS A 70 -5.25 -20.31 18.23
C LYS A 70 -5.06 -19.67 16.85
N ALA A 71 -4.68 -20.45 15.84
CA ALA A 71 -4.58 -19.97 14.46
C ALA A 71 -5.95 -19.51 13.92
N LEU A 72 -7.01 -20.28 14.17
CA LEU A 72 -8.38 -19.92 13.81
C LEU A 72 -8.87 -18.67 14.55
N ARG A 73 -8.54 -18.50 15.84
CA ARG A 73 -8.86 -17.28 16.60
C ARG A 73 -8.11 -16.07 16.08
N LEU A 74 -6.82 -16.20 15.77
CA LEU A 74 -6.01 -15.12 15.16
C LEU A 74 -6.54 -14.77 13.75
N TYR A 75 -6.92 -15.78 12.97
CA TYR A 75 -7.53 -15.58 11.66
C TYR A 75 -8.90 -14.89 11.78
N ALA A 76 -9.77 -15.37 12.67
CA ALA A 76 -11.07 -14.76 12.93
C ALA A 76 -10.95 -13.34 13.50
N ALA A 77 -9.97 -13.07 14.36
CA ALA A 77 -9.67 -11.74 14.87
C ALA A 77 -9.17 -10.80 13.76
N ARG A 78 -8.29 -11.29 12.87
CA ARG A 78 -7.82 -10.55 11.68
C ARG A 78 -8.98 -10.27 10.71
N MET A 79 -9.88 -11.23 10.52
CA MET A 79 -11.10 -11.06 9.72
C MET A 79 -12.11 -10.11 10.39
N LYS A 80 -12.22 -10.09 11.72
CA LYS A 80 -13.07 -9.14 12.44
C LYS A 80 -12.53 -7.72 12.43
N GLN A 81 -11.23 -7.52 12.67
CA GLN A 81 -10.56 -6.22 12.49
C GLN A 81 -10.66 -5.72 11.05
N SER A 82 -10.69 -6.65 10.09
CA SER A 82 -11.01 -6.32 8.72
C SER A 82 -12.43 -5.72 8.64
N LEU A 83 -13.46 -6.23 9.29
CA LEU A 83 -14.86 -5.80 9.09
C LEU A 83 -15.26 -4.43 9.67
N GLU A 84 -14.49 -3.85 10.59
CA GLU A 84 -14.80 -2.52 11.14
C GLU A 84 -14.59 -1.40 10.10
N PRO A 85 -15.43 -0.34 10.09
CA PRO A 85 -15.25 0.79 9.20
C PRO A 85 -13.89 1.45 9.48
N PRO A 86 -13.10 1.75 8.44
CA PRO A 86 -11.75 2.25 8.64
C PRO A 86 -11.80 3.67 9.21
N ASN A 87 -11.17 3.86 10.37
CA ASN A 87 -11.02 5.19 10.97
C ASN A 87 -9.85 5.92 10.30
N PHE A 88 -10.09 6.50 9.12
CA PHE A 88 -9.07 7.19 8.32
C PHE A 88 -9.45 8.64 8.06
N PHE A 89 -8.59 9.57 8.47
CA PHE A 89 -8.77 11.01 8.32
C PHE A 89 -7.81 11.62 7.30
N MET A 90 -8.29 12.63 6.60
CA MET A 90 -7.51 13.48 5.71
C MET A 90 -7.91 14.93 5.98
N GLY A 91 -7.25 15.55 6.96
CA GLY A 91 -7.64 16.88 7.45
C GLY A 91 -9.05 16.85 8.06
N PRO A 92 -10.01 17.67 7.58
CA PRO A 92 -11.36 17.76 8.14
C PRO A 92 -12.31 16.65 7.66
N ILE A 93 -11.90 15.81 6.71
CA ILE A 93 -12.74 14.75 6.11
C ILE A 93 -12.23 13.36 6.48
N GLU A 94 -13.13 12.38 6.56
CA GLU A 94 -12.82 11.00 6.93
C GLU A 94 -13.49 10.00 5.97
N ILE A 95 -12.88 8.82 5.81
CA ILE A 95 -13.52 7.71 5.10
C ILE A 95 -14.71 7.26 5.95
N GLY A 96 -15.85 7.00 5.31
CA GLY A 96 -17.08 6.64 5.99
C GLY A 96 -17.92 7.82 6.47
N MET A 97 -17.41 9.06 6.39
CA MET A 97 -18.19 10.26 6.74
C MET A 97 -19.51 10.27 5.97
N THR A 98 -20.63 10.55 6.65
CA THR A 98 -21.91 10.69 5.96
C THR A 98 -21.97 11.96 5.14
N TYR A 99 -22.74 11.95 4.06
CA TYR A 99 -22.97 13.13 3.24
C TYR A 99 -23.53 14.30 4.05
N GLU A 100 -24.45 14.03 5.00
CA GLU A 100 -24.97 15.06 5.90
C GLU A 100 -23.88 15.67 6.79
N ARG A 101 -23.00 14.84 7.37
CA ARG A 101 -21.87 15.34 8.17
C ARG A 101 -20.90 16.16 7.34
N PHE A 102 -20.69 15.78 6.07
CA PHE A 102 -19.89 16.55 5.13
C PHE A 102 -20.53 17.90 4.79
N LEU A 103 -21.85 17.95 4.59
CA LEU A 103 -22.55 19.22 4.35
C LEU A 103 -22.44 20.18 5.54
N ALA A 104 -22.38 19.66 6.77
CA ALA A 104 -22.24 20.47 7.97
C ALA A 104 -20.88 21.19 8.10
N ILE A 105 -19.82 20.66 7.48
CA ILE A 105 -18.47 21.25 7.49
C ILE A 105 -18.20 22.14 6.26
N VAL A 106 -19.06 22.07 5.24
CA VAL A 106 -18.88 22.79 3.99
C VAL A 106 -19.46 24.19 4.09
N PRO A 107 -18.66 25.24 3.80
CA PRO A 107 -19.12 26.62 3.95
C PRO A 107 -20.08 27.08 2.83
N THR A 108 -20.05 26.44 1.64
CA THR A 108 -20.86 26.87 0.49
C THR A 108 -21.37 25.71 -0.37
N PRO A 109 -22.60 25.80 -0.95
CA PRO A 109 -23.22 24.73 -1.75
C PRO A 109 -22.55 24.47 -3.11
N GLU A 110 -21.76 25.41 -3.66
CA GLU A 110 -21.01 25.24 -4.92
C GLU A 110 -19.89 24.19 -4.86
N SER A 111 -19.60 23.71 -3.67
CA SER A 111 -18.70 22.58 -3.39
C SER A 111 -19.22 21.24 -3.90
N LEU A 112 -20.49 21.13 -4.27
CA LEU A 112 -21.14 19.88 -4.62
C LEU A 112 -21.25 19.73 -6.14
N LYS A 113 -20.71 18.64 -6.68
CA LYS A 113 -20.80 18.30 -8.10
C LYS A 113 -21.44 16.93 -8.25
N ALA A 114 -22.45 16.85 -9.12
CA ALA A 114 -22.93 15.57 -9.61
C ALA A 114 -21.86 14.96 -10.54
N ALA A 115 -21.55 13.69 -10.35
CA ALA A 115 -20.64 12.93 -11.20
C ALA A 115 -21.29 11.61 -11.61
N GLN A 116 -20.80 11.00 -12.70
CA GLN A 116 -21.33 9.72 -13.20
C GLN A 116 -21.32 8.59 -12.14
N ALA A 117 -20.43 8.68 -11.14
CA ALA A 117 -20.28 7.69 -10.08
C ALA A 117 -20.89 8.09 -8.72
N GLY A 118 -21.60 9.23 -8.64
CA GLY A 118 -22.23 9.70 -7.40
C GLY A 118 -22.10 11.21 -7.20
N VAL A 119 -21.82 11.62 -5.97
CA VAL A 119 -21.68 13.04 -5.60
C VAL A 119 -20.25 13.32 -5.16
N ILE A 120 -19.69 14.42 -5.63
CA ILE A 120 -18.37 14.90 -5.25
C ILE A 120 -18.55 16.15 -4.42
N GLY A 121 -18.10 16.11 -3.18
CA GLY A 121 -18.02 17.29 -2.31
C GLY A 121 -16.60 17.85 -2.30
N VAL A 122 -16.45 19.16 -2.44
CA VAL A 122 -15.16 19.86 -2.53
C VAL A 122 -15.06 20.93 -1.45
N LEU A 123 -14.23 20.69 -0.44
CA LEU A 123 -13.93 21.64 0.61
C LEU A 123 -12.60 22.34 0.31
N ARG A 124 -12.65 23.65 0.03
CA ARG A 124 -11.46 24.48 -0.16
C ARG A 124 -11.09 25.15 1.15
N THR A 125 -9.82 25.06 1.52
CA THR A 125 -9.24 25.67 2.72
C THR A 125 -7.95 26.41 2.36
N ASP A 126 -7.39 27.17 3.30
CA ASP A 126 -6.04 27.74 3.23
C ASP A 126 -4.96 26.66 3.08
N LYS A 127 -5.21 25.47 3.63
CA LYS A 127 -4.29 24.32 3.59
C LYS A 127 -4.37 23.52 2.30
N GLY A 128 -5.38 23.73 1.45
CA GLY A 128 -5.54 23.02 0.19
C GLY A 128 -6.98 22.64 -0.11
N VAL A 129 -7.15 21.79 -1.12
CA VAL A 129 -8.46 21.34 -1.61
C VAL A 129 -8.69 19.91 -1.18
N PHE A 130 -9.70 19.71 -0.34
CA PHE A 130 -10.17 18.40 0.08
C PHE A 130 -11.40 18.02 -0.75
N THR A 131 -11.46 16.77 -1.19
CA THR A 131 -12.56 16.24 -1.98
C THR A 131 -13.04 14.95 -1.36
N ALA A 132 -14.34 14.81 -1.15
CA ALA A 132 -14.96 13.58 -0.68
C ALA A 132 -15.91 13.05 -1.77
N HIS A 133 -15.81 11.76 -2.03
CA HIS A 133 -16.64 11.05 -3.00
C HIS A 133 -17.69 10.23 -2.27
N PHE A 134 -18.95 10.51 -2.59
CA PHE A 134 -20.13 9.85 -2.04
C PHE A 134 -20.83 9.02 -3.11
N PRO A 135 -21.44 7.88 -2.73
CA PRO A 135 -22.13 7.04 -3.69
C PRO A 135 -23.41 7.68 -4.25
N SER A 136 -24.03 8.60 -3.50
CA SER A 136 -25.25 9.32 -3.85
C SER A 136 -25.40 10.60 -3.00
N ALA A 137 -26.41 11.42 -3.29
CA ALA A 137 -26.75 12.62 -2.50
C ALA A 137 -27.61 12.32 -1.25
N ARG A 138 -27.80 11.05 -0.88
CA ARG A 138 -28.59 10.70 0.32
C ARG A 138 -27.80 11.06 1.58
N LYS A 139 -28.50 11.52 2.62
CA LYS A 139 -27.88 11.99 3.87
C LYS A 139 -26.98 10.94 4.54
N ASP A 140 -27.39 9.67 4.47
CA ASP A 140 -26.71 8.50 5.03
C ASP A 140 -25.59 7.95 4.13
N ALA A 141 -25.40 8.49 2.92
CA ALA A 141 -24.38 8.03 2.00
C ALA A 141 -22.98 8.28 2.58
N ALA A 142 -22.22 7.20 2.79
CA ALA A 142 -20.88 7.27 3.35
C ALA A 142 -19.81 7.55 2.28
N ALA A 143 -18.84 8.42 2.61
CA ALA A 143 -17.71 8.72 1.73
C ALA A 143 -16.81 7.49 1.57
N PHE A 144 -16.51 7.10 0.33
CA PHE A 144 -15.71 5.90 0.05
C PHE A 144 -14.32 6.22 -0.53
N ARG A 145 -14.13 7.45 -1.03
CA ARG A 145 -12.85 7.97 -1.47
C ARG A 145 -12.71 9.41 -1.01
N LEU A 146 -11.51 9.75 -0.55
CA LEU A 146 -11.08 11.10 -0.25
C LEU A 146 -9.93 11.46 -1.18
N SER A 147 -9.84 12.74 -1.54
CA SER A 147 -8.71 13.29 -2.25
C SER A 147 -8.29 14.61 -1.61
N TYR A 148 -7.00 14.88 -1.61
CA TYR A 148 -6.41 16.13 -1.18
C TYR A 148 -5.47 16.63 -2.25
N THR A 149 -5.46 17.94 -2.48
CA THR A 149 -4.52 18.57 -3.40
C THR A 149 -4.02 19.88 -2.81
N GLN A 150 -2.71 20.04 -2.77
CA GLN A 150 -2.04 21.26 -2.34
C GLN A 150 -0.84 21.56 -3.25
N ASN A 151 -0.66 22.84 -3.56
CA ASN A 151 0.53 23.33 -4.24
C ASN A 151 1.46 24.00 -3.22
N PHE A 152 2.73 23.64 -3.25
CA PHE A 152 3.77 24.19 -2.41
C PHE A 152 4.78 24.95 -3.26
N ARG A 153 5.13 26.17 -2.81
CA ARG A 153 6.15 27.02 -3.44
C ARG A 153 7.43 27.19 -2.60
N HIS A 154 7.37 26.78 -1.34
CA HIS A 154 8.42 27.01 -0.33
C HIS A 154 8.83 25.74 0.41
N HIS A 155 8.43 24.59 -0.11
CA HIS A 155 8.79 23.29 0.45
C HIS A 155 9.60 22.50 -0.56
N THR A 156 10.50 21.67 -0.03
CA THR A 156 11.24 20.70 -0.81
C THR A 156 10.46 19.38 -0.92
N GLU A 157 10.74 18.60 -1.96
CA GLU A 157 10.20 17.23 -2.09
C GLU A 157 10.54 16.38 -0.86
N ARG A 158 11.75 16.56 -0.31
CA ARG A 158 12.19 15.86 0.90
C ARG A 158 11.32 16.20 2.11
N GLU A 159 11.05 17.48 2.37
CA GLU A 159 10.18 17.88 3.49
C GLU A 159 8.77 17.28 3.38
N ILE A 160 8.21 17.30 2.17
CA ILE A 160 6.87 16.76 1.95
C ILE A 160 6.86 15.25 2.16
N THR A 161 7.82 14.53 1.57
CA THR A 161 7.91 13.07 1.71
C THR A 161 8.22 12.64 3.15
N GLU A 162 9.05 13.39 3.88
CA GLU A 162 9.31 13.19 5.30
C GLU A 162 8.04 13.40 6.14
N HIS A 163 7.26 14.44 5.84
CA HIS A 163 5.97 14.67 6.48
C HIS A 163 4.98 13.53 6.23
N LEU A 164 4.85 13.06 4.98
CA LEU A 164 4.01 11.89 4.67
C LEU A 164 4.50 10.62 5.37
N GLY A 165 5.83 10.46 5.46
CA GLY A 165 6.46 9.37 6.20
C GLY A 165 6.14 9.38 7.69
N ASN A 166 6.06 10.56 8.30
CA ASN A 166 5.65 10.72 9.70
C ASN A 166 4.15 10.41 9.90
N LEU A 167 3.31 10.66 8.90
CA LEU A 167 1.87 10.39 8.98
C LEU A 167 1.52 8.91 8.79
N TRP A 168 2.11 8.25 7.78
CA TRP A 168 1.70 6.90 7.37
C TRP A 168 2.82 5.87 7.40
N GLY A 169 4.01 6.25 7.86
CA GLY A 169 5.19 5.39 7.87
C GLY A 169 5.84 5.28 6.48
N LYS A 170 6.67 4.24 6.31
CA LYS A 170 7.36 4.00 5.05
C LYS A 170 6.37 3.56 3.96
N PRO A 171 6.43 4.14 2.74
CA PRO A 171 5.59 3.68 1.64
C PRO A 171 5.89 2.23 1.30
N THR A 172 4.83 1.50 0.95
CA THR A 172 4.93 0.11 0.47
C THR A 172 5.44 0.07 -0.96
N THR A 173 5.05 1.04 -1.80
CA THR A 173 5.60 1.22 -3.15
C THR A 173 5.98 2.68 -3.37
N SER A 174 7.05 2.91 -4.11
CA SER A 174 7.50 4.23 -4.54
C SER A 174 8.01 4.14 -5.97
N ASP A 175 7.46 4.96 -6.87
CA ASP A 175 7.88 5.05 -8.27
C ASP A 175 8.09 6.51 -8.64
N CYS A 176 9.24 6.85 -9.21
CA CYS A 176 9.60 8.21 -9.57
C CYS A 176 10.03 8.25 -11.03
N THR A 177 9.34 9.08 -11.80
CA THR A 177 9.64 9.30 -13.21
C THR A 177 10.10 10.73 -13.43
N ARG A 178 11.11 10.92 -14.29
CA ARG A 178 11.52 12.24 -14.73
C ARG A 178 10.58 12.70 -15.83
N LEU A 179 10.07 13.93 -15.73
CA LEU A 179 9.19 14.49 -16.76
C LEU A 179 10.01 14.71 -18.04
N SER A 180 9.52 14.18 -19.16
CA SER A 180 10.23 14.19 -20.45
C SER A 180 10.21 15.55 -21.14
N TYR A 181 9.19 16.38 -20.90
CA TYR A 181 9.00 17.69 -21.53
C TYR A 181 9.32 18.89 -20.61
N GLY A 182 9.93 18.66 -19.44
CA GLY A 182 10.29 19.71 -18.49
C GLY A 182 11.34 19.25 -17.48
N ASN A 183 12.02 20.19 -16.84
CA ASN A 183 12.85 19.84 -15.68
C ASN A 183 11.91 19.58 -14.50
N GLY A 184 11.64 18.32 -14.20
CA GLY A 184 10.75 17.97 -13.10
C GLY A 184 10.69 16.47 -12.85
N SER A 185 10.02 16.10 -11.77
CA SER A 185 9.78 14.72 -11.36
C SER A 185 8.29 14.52 -11.09
N ASP A 186 7.81 13.29 -11.33
CA ASP A 186 6.50 12.81 -10.90
C ASP A 186 6.73 11.53 -10.11
N CYS A 187 6.58 11.63 -8.79
CA CYS A 187 6.77 10.55 -7.83
C CYS A 187 5.43 10.09 -7.28
N ARG A 188 5.23 8.78 -7.21
CA ARG A 188 4.04 8.13 -6.69
C ARG A 188 4.42 7.23 -5.54
N TYR A 189 3.66 7.34 -4.46
CA TYR A 189 3.87 6.61 -3.22
C TYR A 189 2.57 5.95 -2.81
N GLN A 190 2.62 4.73 -2.26
CA GLN A 190 1.43 4.04 -1.77
C GLN A 190 1.62 3.48 -0.36
N TRP A 191 0.54 3.53 0.43
CA TRP A 191 0.46 3.01 1.79
C TRP A 191 -0.85 2.27 2.03
N TRP A 192 -0.84 1.41 3.05
CA TRP A 192 -2.01 0.77 3.64
C TRP A 192 -2.06 1.05 5.15
N PRO A 193 -2.35 2.30 5.55
CA PRO A 193 -2.19 2.73 6.94
C PRO A 193 -3.20 2.11 7.90
N VAL A 194 -4.41 1.79 7.41
CA VAL A 194 -5.48 1.18 8.21
C VAL A 194 -6.25 0.15 7.38
N ASN A 195 -6.94 -0.77 8.05
CA ASN A 195 -7.57 -1.96 7.45
C ASN A 195 -8.44 -1.64 6.24
N GLY A 196 -7.94 -1.97 5.04
CA GLY A 196 -8.67 -1.84 3.78
C GLY A 196 -8.59 -0.46 3.13
N VAL A 197 -7.95 0.54 3.73
CA VAL A 197 -7.74 1.85 3.09
C VAL A 197 -6.39 1.88 2.40
N ARG A 198 -6.41 2.08 1.10
CA ARG A 198 -5.24 2.37 0.28
C ARG A 198 -5.08 3.87 0.16
N VAL A 199 -3.89 4.37 0.48
CA VAL A 199 -3.50 5.77 0.28
C VAL A 199 -2.47 5.84 -0.83
N SER A 200 -2.70 6.67 -1.84
CA SER A 200 -1.77 6.96 -2.91
C SER A 200 -1.44 8.44 -2.91
N ALA A 201 -0.18 8.80 -2.77
CA ALA A 201 0.27 10.18 -2.95
C ALA A 201 1.02 10.30 -4.26
N GLN A 202 0.72 11.34 -5.02
CA GLN A 202 1.44 11.77 -6.21
C GLN A 202 2.05 13.14 -5.93
N LEU A 203 3.37 13.22 -6.05
CA LEU A 203 4.15 14.42 -5.89
C LEU A 203 4.71 14.81 -7.26
N ARG A 204 4.23 15.92 -7.81
CA ARG A 204 4.68 16.44 -9.09
C ARG A 204 5.48 17.71 -8.87
N VAL A 205 6.77 17.66 -9.20
CA VAL A 205 7.70 18.79 -9.13
C VAL A 205 7.88 19.37 -10.53
N ILE A 206 7.63 20.67 -10.66
CA ILE A 206 7.85 21.43 -11.89
C ILE A 206 8.92 22.48 -11.59
N ASN A 207 10.12 22.31 -12.15
CA ASN A 207 11.18 23.32 -12.06
C ASN A 207 11.02 24.29 -13.22
N ASP A 208 10.29 25.38 -12.98
CA ASP A 208 10.29 26.48 -13.94
C ASP A 208 11.63 27.23 -13.84
N ARG A 209 12.39 27.23 -14.93
CA ARG A 209 13.68 27.93 -15.01
C ARG A 209 13.53 29.44 -14.88
N LEU A 210 12.33 29.99 -15.14
CA LEU A 210 12.08 31.44 -15.15
C LEU A 210 11.84 32.04 -13.75
N HIS A 211 11.33 31.26 -12.80
CA HIS A 211 10.92 31.76 -11.48
C HIS A 211 11.84 31.32 -10.32
N GLY A 212 12.90 30.56 -10.62
CA GLY A 212 13.99 30.24 -9.69
C GLY A 212 13.62 29.31 -8.53
N ARG A 213 12.36 28.91 -8.38
CA ARG A 213 11.90 27.96 -7.35
C ARG A 213 10.99 26.89 -7.95
N PRO A 214 11.15 25.62 -7.52
CA PRO A 214 10.25 24.56 -7.94
C PRO A 214 8.84 24.77 -7.40
N GLU A 215 7.83 24.55 -8.23
CA GLU A 215 6.45 24.36 -7.78
C GLU A 215 6.22 22.87 -7.57
N ILE A 216 5.70 22.49 -6.40
CA ILE A 216 5.39 21.10 -6.07
C ILE A 216 3.89 20.95 -5.87
N THR A 217 3.24 20.14 -6.70
CA THR A 217 1.85 19.73 -6.48
C THR A 217 1.83 18.38 -5.77
N LEU A 218 1.29 18.36 -4.57
CA LEU A 218 0.95 17.14 -3.85
C LEU A 218 -0.52 16.81 -4.09
N ARG A 219 -0.78 15.60 -4.57
CA ARG A 219 -2.10 15.00 -4.60
C ARG A 219 -2.08 13.75 -3.73
N VAL A 220 -3.06 13.59 -2.86
CA VAL A 220 -3.24 12.37 -2.07
C VAL A 220 -4.64 11.85 -2.34
N ASP A 221 -4.76 10.58 -2.65
CA ASP A 221 -6.03 9.88 -2.81
C ASP A 221 -6.08 8.73 -1.80
N ALA A 222 -7.11 8.71 -0.95
CA ALA A 222 -7.38 7.61 -0.05
C ALA A 222 -8.68 6.93 -0.46
N ALA A 223 -8.70 5.60 -0.55
CA ALA A 223 -9.88 4.84 -0.90
C ALA A 223 -9.98 3.58 -0.05
N ASP A 224 -11.19 3.23 0.37
CA ASP A 224 -11.45 1.91 0.94
C ASP A 224 -11.58 0.89 -0.21
N ASP A 225 -10.59 0.02 -0.33
CA ASP A 225 -10.47 -0.98 -1.39
C ASP A 225 -11.69 -1.92 -1.42
N ARG A 226 -12.39 -2.12 -0.29
CA ARG A 226 -13.57 -3.00 -0.24
C ARG A 226 -14.81 -2.35 -0.82
N THR A 227 -15.01 -1.07 -0.56
CA THR A 227 -16.15 -0.32 -1.11
C THR A 227 -15.90 0.03 -2.57
N GLU A 228 -14.65 0.34 -2.95
CA GLU A 228 -14.25 0.56 -4.33
C GLU A 228 -14.38 -0.72 -5.17
N GLY A 229 -13.87 -1.86 -4.69
CA GLY A 229 -13.90 -3.16 -5.38
C GLY A 229 -15.31 -3.71 -5.60
N ARG A 230 -16.20 -3.59 -4.59
CA ARG A 230 -17.62 -4.00 -4.72
C ARG A 230 -18.35 -3.21 -5.81
N ARG A 231 -18.02 -1.93 -5.99
CA ARG A 231 -18.62 -1.11 -7.05
C ARG A 231 -18.11 -1.47 -8.44
N TRP A 232 -16.81 -1.68 -8.63
CA TRP A 232 -16.28 -2.10 -9.93
C TRP A 232 -16.91 -3.43 -10.42
N ALA A 233 -17.19 -4.35 -9.49
CA ALA A 233 -17.92 -5.57 -9.82
C ALA A 233 -19.35 -5.27 -10.32
N SER A 234 -20.09 -4.37 -9.66
CA SER A 234 -21.45 -4.00 -10.10
C SER A 234 -21.48 -3.28 -11.46
N TYR A 235 -20.49 -2.45 -11.79
CA TYR A 235 -20.40 -1.81 -13.10
C TYR A 235 -20.08 -2.79 -14.23
N ARG A 236 -19.20 -3.79 -14.02
CA ARG A 236 -18.95 -4.84 -15.02
C ARG A 236 -20.20 -5.66 -15.32
N VAL A 237 -20.99 -5.99 -14.30
CA VAL A 237 -22.23 -6.75 -14.47
C VAL A 237 -23.30 -5.93 -15.19
N ALA A 238 -23.41 -4.63 -14.90
CA ALA A 238 -24.34 -3.74 -15.61
C ALA A 238 -23.96 -3.56 -17.09
N ALA A 239 -22.68 -3.38 -17.39
CA ALA A 239 -22.18 -3.25 -18.77
C ALA A 239 -22.26 -4.56 -19.57
N ALA A 240 -22.23 -5.72 -18.90
CA ALA A 240 -22.43 -7.02 -19.52
C ALA A 240 -23.91 -7.37 -19.78
N ARG A 241 -24.85 -6.74 -19.06
CA ARG A 241 -26.31 -6.90 -19.26
C ARG A 241 -26.90 -5.92 -20.29
N SER A 242 -26.16 -4.90 -20.67
CA SER A 242 -26.56 -3.92 -21.70
C SER A 242 -26.02 -4.22 -23.10
N ARG A 243 -25.54 -5.45 -23.32
CA ARG A 243 -25.21 -6.02 -24.63
C ARG A 243 -26.11 -7.21 -24.87
#